data_AF-A0ABD7ZF69-F1
#
_entry.id   AF-A0ABD7ZF69-F1
#
_cell.length_a   1.000
_cell.length_b   1.000
_cell.length_c   1.000
_cell.angle_alpha   90.00
_cell.angle_beta   90.00
_cell.angle_gamma   90.00
#
_symmetry.space_group_name_H-M   'P 1'
#
loop_
_entity.id
_entity.type
_entity.pdbx_description
1 polymer ?
#
loop_
_entity_poly.entity_id
_entity_poly.type
_entity_poly.pdbx_seq_one_letter_code
_entity_poly.pdbx_strand_id
1 'polypeptide(L)'
;MLDEKNKLIFQTCLLLVGHITNLVEHEKSTGIRIGYHSRIFDALLHPQEHFISLGKSERLLDGVQGRIEHVVPCAYIIEKLEELIKEQKYTQEELAHALQKNWKVAHITKEEAKFMDFNLKLKSTMPKGWDFMTGRPETRLEAAGIRLIPNNPH
;
A
#
# COMPACT_ATOMS: atom_id res chain seq x y z
N MET A 1 16.21 15.97 3.89
CA MET A 1 15.98 14.58 4.34
C MET A 1 14.51 14.15 4.26
N LEU A 2 13.62 14.50 5.21
CA LEU A 2 12.22 14.05 5.15
C LEU A 2 11.45 14.60 3.93
N ASP A 3 11.69 15.86 3.58
CA ASP A 3 11.07 16.50 2.42
C ASP A 3 11.54 15.89 1.08
N GLU A 4 12.84 15.66 0.91
CA GLU A 4 13.40 15.00 -0.28
C GLU A 4 12.92 13.56 -0.44
N LYS A 5 12.83 12.82 0.68
CA LYS A 5 12.31 11.46 0.70
C LYS A 5 10.83 11.43 0.31
N ASN A 6 10.02 12.34 0.86
CA ASN A 6 8.61 12.47 0.48
C ASN A 6 8.46 12.86 -0.99
N LYS A 7 9.31 13.74 -1.50
CA LYS A 7 9.35 14.10 -2.92
C LYS A 7 9.68 12.89 -3.79
N LEU A 8 10.70 12.10 -3.44
CA LEU A 8 11.03 10.86 -4.15
C LEU A 8 9.85 9.91 -4.19
N ILE A 9 9.24 9.62 -3.04
CA ILE A 9 8.08 8.71 -2.95
C ILE A 9 6.92 9.22 -3.80
N PHE A 10 6.62 10.52 -3.76
CA PHE A 10 5.57 11.12 -4.56
C PHE A 10 5.83 10.96 -6.06
N GLN A 11 7.06 11.23 -6.52
CA GLN A 11 7.43 11.06 -7.93
C GLN A 11 7.34 9.59 -8.36
N THR A 12 7.72 8.65 -7.49
CA THR A 12 7.52 7.21 -7.73
C THR A 12 6.03 6.84 -7.82
N CYS A 13 5.19 7.45 -6.97
CA CYS A 13 3.73 7.24 -7.03
C CYS A 13 3.14 7.79 -8.33
N LEU A 14 3.61 8.96 -8.80
CA LEU A 14 3.18 9.53 -10.07
C LEU A 14 3.55 8.63 -11.25
N LEU A 15 4.77 8.08 -11.26
CA LEU A 15 5.22 7.09 -12.25
C LEU A 15 4.32 5.85 -12.24
N LEU A 16 3.98 5.33 -11.06
CA LEU A 16 3.08 4.17 -10.91
C LEU A 16 1.66 4.46 -11.43
N VAL A 17 1.09 5.61 -11.09
CA VAL A 17 -0.22 6.04 -11.59
C VAL A 17 -0.20 6.14 -13.12
N GLY A 18 0.84 6.75 -13.69
CA GLY A 18 1.03 6.83 -15.14
C GLY A 18 1.15 5.46 -15.79
N HIS A 19 1.93 4.54 -15.19
CA HIS A 19 2.05 3.17 -15.68
C HIS A 19 0.72 2.43 -15.67
N ILE A 20 -0.03 2.47 -14.57
CA ILE A 20 -1.36 1.83 -14.48
C ILE A 20 -2.33 2.47 -15.46
N THR A 21 -2.28 3.79 -15.66
CA THR A 21 -3.11 4.49 -16.67
C THR A 21 -2.84 3.96 -18.06
N ASN A 22 -1.57 3.77 -18.42
CA ASN A 22 -1.19 3.19 -19.71
C ASN A 22 -1.71 1.75 -19.87
N LEU A 23 -1.69 0.94 -18.81
CA LEU A 23 -2.26 -0.41 -18.84
C LEU A 23 -3.79 -0.39 -19.00
N VAL A 24 -4.48 0.54 -18.35
CA VAL A 24 -5.93 0.73 -18.50
C VAL A 24 -6.31 1.10 -19.93
N GLU A 25 -5.60 2.06 -20.54
CA GLU A 25 -5.86 2.43 -21.94
C GLU A 25 -5.46 1.34 -22.93
N HIS A 26 -4.42 0.55 -22.63
CA HIS A 26 -4.07 -0.64 -23.41
C HIS A 26 -5.18 -1.70 -23.35
N GLU A 27 -5.69 -2.03 -22.16
CA GLU A 27 -6.79 -2.97 -21.98
C GLU A 27 -8.06 -2.47 -22.71
N LYS A 28 -8.37 -1.18 -22.60
CA LYS A 28 -9.52 -0.56 -23.29
C LYS A 28 -9.40 -0.60 -24.81
N SER A 29 -8.21 -0.41 -25.37
CA SER A 29 -7.98 -0.40 -26.82
C SER A 29 -7.86 -1.80 -27.45
N THR A 30 -7.40 -2.78 -26.68
CA THR A 30 -7.11 -4.14 -27.19
C THR A 30 -8.05 -5.23 -26.68
N GLY A 31 -8.73 -4.99 -25.55
CA GLY A 31 -9.46 -6.01 -24.80
C GLY A 31 -8.57 -6.98 -24.02
N ILE A 32 -7.25 -6.76 -23.96
CA ILE A 32 -6.28 -7.68 -23.35
C ILE A 32 -5.74 -7.11 -22.03
N ARG A 33 -5.85 -7.88 -20.96
CA ARG A 33 -5.34 -7.53 -19.63
C ARG A 33 -3.95 -8.12 -19.38
N ILE A 34 -2.92 -7.27 -19.35
CA ILE A 34 -1.51 -7.64 -19.13
C ILE A 34 -0.76 -6.57 -18.30
N GLY A 35 0.41 -6.91 -17.77
CA GLY A 35 1.33 -5.96 -17.11
C GLY A 35 1.15 -5.76 -15.60
N TYR A 36 0.01 -6.15 -15.04
CA TYR A 36 -0.27 -5.98 -13.61
C TYR A 36 0.46 -7.02 -12.75
N HIS A 37 1.25 -6.56 -11.77
CA HIS A 37 1.87 -7.46 -10.79
C HIS A 37 2.15 -6.76 -9.45
N SER A 38 1.73 -7.34 -8.32
CA SER A 38 1.82 -6.71 -7.00
C SER A 38 3.25 -6.47 -6.49
N ARG A 39 4.23 -7.27 -6.92
CA ARG A 39 5.66 -7.04 -6.59
C ARG A 39 6.25 -5.75 -7.18
N ILE A 40 5.53 -5.04 -8.05
CA ILE A 40 5.99 -3.74 -8.54
C ILE A 40 6.25 -2.76 -7.39
N PHE A 41 5.48 -2.84 -6.32
CA PHE A 41 5.68 -2.04 -5.12
C PHE A 41 6.99 -2.43 -4.42
N ASP A 42 7.28 -3.71 -4.20
CA ASP A 42 8.56 -4.11 -3.59
C ASP A 42 9.77 -3.69 -4.44
N ALA A 43 9.63 -3.71 -5.77
CA ALA A 43 10.73 -3.42 -6.69
C ALA A 43 11.07 -1.93 -6.81
N LEU A 44 10.07 -1.04 -6.73
CA LEU A 44 10.27 0.39 -6.97
C LEU A 44 10.80 1.17 -5.76
N LEU A 45 10.52 0.69 -4.55
CA LEU A 45 11.08 1.25 -3.31
C LEU A 45 11.73 0.11 -2.53
N HIS A 46 12.97 -0.27 -2.88
CA HIS A 46 13.71 -1.30 -2.17
C HIS A 46 14.92 -0.72 -1.40
N PRO A 47 15.11 -1.02 -0.10
CA PRO A 47 14.19 -1.73 0.78
C PRO A 47 13.04 -0.80 1.23
N GLN A 48 11.79 -1.24 1.08
CA GLN A 48 10.59 -0.40 1.25
C GLN A 48 10.46 0.22 2.64
N GLU A 49 10.94 -0.46 3.67
CA GLU A 49 10.91 0.00 5.03
C GLU A 49 11.72 1.29 5.25
N HIS A 50 12.76 1.53 4.45
CA HIS A 50 13.49 2.80 4.48
C HIS A 50 12.67 3.97 3.93
N PHE A 51 11.66 3.70 3.09
CA PHE A 51 10.84 4.70 2.43
C PHE A 51 9.52 4.92 3.14
N ILE A 52 8.80 3.84 3.42
CA ILE A 52 7.37 3.87 3.70
C ILE A 52 6.97 3.08 4.96
N SER A 53 7.92 2.80 5.86
CA SER A 53 7.62 2.13 7.12
C SER A 53 6.91 3.04 8.12
N LEU A 54 5.81 2.53 8.71
CA LEU A 54 5.10 3.16 9.81
C LEU A 54 5.64 2.77 11.19
N GLY A 55 6.44 1.70 11.27
CA GLY A 55 6.94 1.18 12.54
C GLY A 55 6.85 -0.33 12.66
N LYS A 56 6.93 -0.81 13.91
CA LYS A 56 6.87 -2.23 14.27
C LYS A 56 5.77 -2.50 15.28
N SER A 57 5.16 -3.68 15.22
CA SER A 57 4.16 -4.12 16.21
C SER A 57 4.78 -4.14 17.61
N GLU A 58 4.01 -3.72 18.62
CA GLU A 58 4.33 -3.89 20.03
C GLU A 58 4.59 -5.36 20.41
N ARG A 59 4.05 -6.31 19.65
CA ARG A 59 4.21 -7.75 19.87
C ARG A 59 5.45 -8.33 19.21
N LEU A 60 6.18 -7.54 18.42
CA LEU A 60 7.42 -7.95 17.78
C LEU A 60 8.60 -7.76 18.74
N LEU A 61 8.69 -8.65 19.72
CA LEU A 61 9.76 -8.72 20.73
C LEU A 61 10.96 -9.54 20.23
N ASP A 62 12.07 -9.50 20.98
CA ASP A 62 13.27 -10.28 20.67
C ASP A 62 12.96 -11.78 20.55
N GLY A 63 13.46 -12.40 19.47
CA GLY A 63 13.23 -13.81 19.18
C GLY A 63 11.87 -14.12 18.51
N VAL A 64 10.95 -13.16 18.40
CA VAL A 64 9.69 -13.34 17.65
C VAL A 64 9.95 -13.17 16.16
N GLN A 65 9.48 -14.13 15.36
CA GLN A 65 9.64 -14.05 13.92
C GLN A 65 8.73 -12.99 13.29
N GLY A 66 9.33 -11.92 12.78
CA GLY A 66 8.63 -10.85 12.07
C GLY A 66 8.56 -11.02 10.56
N ARG A 67 7.74 -10.18 9.93
CA ARG A 67 7.73 -9.92 8.49
C ARG A 67 7.37 -8.46 8.22
N ILE A 68 7.82 -7.96 7.07
CA ILE A 68 7.29 -6.73 6.49
C ILE A 68 5.93 -7.03 5.89
N GLU A 69 4.93 -6.24 6.26
CA GLU A 69 3.58 -6.35 5.74
C GLU A 69 3.16 -5.01 5.14
N HIS A 70 2.58 -5.06 3.94
CA HIS A 70 1.92 -3.89 3.36
C HIS A 70 0.65 -3.58 4.12
N VAL A 71 0.52 -2.34 4.59
CA VAL A 71 -0.60 -1.89 5.42
C VAL A 71 -1.89 -1.93 4.63
N VAL A 72 -1.87 -1.43 3.38
CA VAL A 72 -2.93 -1.66 2.39
C VAL A 72 -2.42 -2.74 1.42
N PRO A 73 -3.16 -3.85 1.17
CA PRO A 73 -2.68 -4.93 0.31
C PRO A 73 -2.37 -4.44 -1.10
N CYS A 74 -1.19 -4.78 -1.64
CA CYS A 74 -0.76 -4.34 -2.98
C CYS A 74 -1.74 -4.70 -4.10
N ALA A 75 -2.37 -5.88 -4.03
CA ALA A 75 -3.38 -6.28 -5.01
C ALA A 75 -4.61 -5.35 -4.97
N TYR A 76 -5.04 -4.97 -3.77
CA TYR A 76 -6.14 -4.03 -3.55
C TYR A 76 -5.77 -2.62 -4.04
N ILE A 77 -4.53 -2.17 -3.81
CA ILE A 77 -4.04 -0.88 -4.33
C ILE A 77 -4.16 -0.84 -5.86
N ILE A 78 -3.72 -1.90 -6.55
CA ILE A 78 -3.79 -1.98 -8.02
C ILE A 78 -5.25 -1.93 -8.49
N GLU A 79 -6.10 -2.78 -7.92
CA GLU A 79 -7.52 -2.86 -8.27
C GLU A 79 -8.24 -1.51 -8.07
N LYS A 80 -8.00 -0.84 -6.93
CA LYS A 80 -8.62 0.46 -6.66
C LYS A 80 -8.06 1.60 -7.49
N LEU A 81 -6.75 1.66 -7.74
CA LEU A 81 -6.22 2.67 -8.66
C LEU A 81 -6.79 2.49 -10.06
N GLU A 82 -6.92 1.25 -10.53
CA GLU A 82 -7.53 0.97 -11.83
C GLU A 82 -8.98 1.45 -11.89
N GLU A 83 -9.81 1.11 -10.91
CA GLU A 83 -11.20 1.59 -10.81
C GLU A 83 -11.24 3.13 -10.87
N LEU A 84 -10.44 3.81 -10.03
CA LEU A 84 -10.43 5.28 -9.95
C LEU A 84 -9.93 5.94 -11.23
N ILE A 85 -8.97 5.35 -11.93
CA ILE A 85 -8.49 5.82 -13.24
C ILE A 85 -9.62 5.69 -14.28
N LYS A 86 -10.32 4.55 -14.30
CA LYS A 86 -11.45 4.31 -15.21
C LYS A 86 -12.61 5.30 -14.95
N GLU A 87 -12.81 5.73 -13.71
CA GLU A 87 -13.83 6.74 -13.35
C GLU A 87 -13.52 8.16 -13.84
N GLN A 88 -12.24 8.49 -14.09
CA GLN A 88 -11.80 9.80 -14.59
C GLN A 88 -12.24 11.01 -13.72
N LYS A 89 -12.44 10.79 -12.42
CA LYS A 89 -12.86 11.84 -11.47
C LYS A 89 -11.69 12.58 -10.82
N TYR A 90 -10.49 11.99 -10.85
CA TYR A 90 -9.31 12.47 -10.13
C TYR A 90 -8.16 12.72 -11.09
N THR A 91 -7.32 13.71 -10.80
CA THR A 91 -6.08 13.92 -11.56
C THR A 91 -5.04 12.86 -11.21
N GLN A 92 -3.99 12.74 -12.04
CA GLN A 92 -2.89 11.82 -11.73
C GLN A 92 -2.18 12.20 -10.42
N GLU A 93 -2.04 13.49 -10.13
CA GLU A 93 -1.45 13.99 -8.90
C GLU A 93 -2.30 13.64 -7.67
N GLU A 94 -3.62 13.77 -7.76
CA GLU A 94 -4.53 13.37 -6.68
C GLU A 94 -4.44 11.87 -6.38
N LEU A 95 -4.40 11.04 -7.44
CA LEU A 95 -4.20 9.60 -7.31
C LEU A 95 -2.81 9.26 -6.76
N ALA A 96 -1.77 10.01 -7.16
CA ALA A 96 -0.41 9.83 -6.66
C ALA A 96 -0.31 10.17 -5.17
N HIS A 97 -0.98 11.24 -4.71
CA HIS A 97 -1.08 11.57 -3.29
C HIS A 97 -1.85 10.51 -2.50
N ALA A 98 -2.97 10.00 -3.04
CA ALA A 98 -3.70 8.90 -2.41
C ALA A 98 -2.85 7.62 -2.33
N LEU A 99 -2.11 7.30 -3.40
CA LEU A 99 -1.17 6.18 -3.41
C LEU A 99 -0.04 6.40 -2.39
N GLN A 100 0.57 7.57 -2.32
CA GLN A 100 1.62 7.89 -1.36
C GLN A 100 1.16 7.74 0.09
N LYS A 101 -0.09 8.12 0.37
CA LYS A 101 -0.73 7.94 1.68
C LYS A 101 -0.91 6.44 1.99
N ASN A 102 -1.40 5.67 1.03
CA ASN A 102 -1.81 4.27 1.25
C ASN A 102 -0.66 3.24 1.12
N TRP A 103 0.38 3.57 0.35
CA TRP A 103 1.54 2.71 0.13
C TRP A 103 2.48 2.81 1.33
N LYS A 104 2.17 2.00 2.34
CA LYS A 104 2.87 1.92 3.61
C LYS A 104 3.15 0.48 3.99
N VAL A 105 4.20 0.28 4.79
CA VAL A 105 4.53 -1.01 5.37
C VAL A 105 4.67 -0.93 6.88
N ALA A 106 4.52 -2.06 7.56
CA ALA A 106 4.79 -2.21 8.98
C ALA A 106 5.48 -3.55 9.24
N HIS A 107 6.32 -3.61 10.28
CA HIS A 107 6.88 -4.88 10.75
C HIS A 107 5.89 -5.51 11.74
N ILE A 108 5.33 -6.66 11.40
CA ILE A 108 4.38 -7.38 12.26
C ILE A 108 4.84 -8.82 12.49
N THR A 109 4.28 -9.46 13.50
CA THR A 109 4.51 -10.88 13.77
C THR A 109 3.83 -11.76 12.70
N LYS A 110 4.31 -13.00 12.53
CA LYS A 110 3.64 -13.96 11.64
C LYS A 110 2.22 -14.30 12.11
N GLU A 111 1.99 -14.32 13.40
CA GLU A 111 0.69 -14.60 14.03
C GLU A 111 -0.32 -13.49 13.71
N GLU A 112 0.09 -12.23 13.84
CA GLU A 112 -0.73 -11.07 13.46
C GLU A 112 -1.08 -11.10 11.97
N ALA A 113 -0.11 -11.39 11.10
CA ALA A 113 -0.34 -11.49 9.66
C ALA A 113 -1.36 -12.61 9.34
N LYS A 114 -1.21 -13.79 9.96
CA LYS A 114 -2.16 -14.91 9.78
C LYS A 114 -3.56 -14.55 10.28
N PHE A 115 -3.67 -13.92 11.45
CA PHE A 115 -4.96 -13.51 11.99
C PHE A 115 -5.67 -12.53 11.05
N MET A 116 -4.96 -11.52 10.57
CA MET A 116 -5.50 -10.56 9.61
C MET A 116 -5.90 -11.22 8.27
N ASP A 117 -5.07 -12.11 7.75
CA ASP A 117 -5.31 -12.78 6.47
C ASP A 117 -6.49 -13.76 6.51
N PHE A 118 -6.58 -14.57 7.58
CA PHE A 118 -7.51 -15.72 7.63
C PHE A 118 -8.71 -15.51 8.55
N ASN A 119 -8.52 -14.93 9.73
CA ASN A 119 -9.61 -14.73 10.68
C ASN A 119 -10.46 -13.52 10.30
N LEU A 120 -9.82 -12.42 9.89
CA LEU A 120 -10.52 -11.21 9.44
C LEU A 120 -10.79 -11.21 7.93
N LYS A 121 -10.19 -12.13 7.18
CA LYS A 121 -10.30 -12.23 5.71
C LYS A 121 -9.82 -10.96 5.00
N LEU A 122 -8.82 -10.28 5.55
CA LEU A 122 -8.28 -9.01 5.04
C LEU A 122 -6.99 -9.19 4.23
N LYS A 123 -6.68 -10.41 3.74
CA LYS A 123 -5.44 -10.68 3.00
C LYS A 123 -5.26 -9.80 1.75
N SER A 124 -6.34 -9.55 1.03
CA SER A 124 -6.34 -8.83 -0.25
C SER A 124 -7.41 -7.74 -0.31
N THR A 125 -7.92 -7.30 0.84
CA THR A 125 -8.97 -6.29 0.92
C THR A 125 -8.82 -5.42 2.16
N MET A 126 -9.54 -4.31 2.17
CA MET A 126 -9.64 -3.40 3.31
C MET A 126 -10.96 -3.62 4.07
N PRO A 127 -11.05 -3.16 5.34
CA PRO A 127 -12.31 -3.21 6.08
C PRO A 127 -13.48 -2.57 5.33
N LYS A 128 -14.70 -3.08 5.55
CA LYS A 128 -15.92 -2.60 4.88
C LYS A 128 -16.11 -1.10 5.11
N GLY A 129 -16.39 -0.36 4.03
CA GLY A 129 -16.62 1.08 4.07
C GLY A 129 -15.35 1.92 4.10
N TRP A 130 -14.16 1.31 4.06
CA TRP A 130 -12.92 2.03 3.89
C TRP A 130 -12.80 2.61 2.47
N ASP A 131 -12.35 3.87 2.38
CA ASP A 131 -12.22 4.61 1.13
C ASP A 131 -10.74 4.88 0.78
N PHE A 132 -10.36 4.68 -0.49
CA PHE A 132 -8.96 4.82 -0.91
C PHE A 132 -8.48 6.27 -0.84
N MET A 133 -9.32 7.23 -1.23
CA MET A 133 -8.94 8.64 -1.32
C MET A 133 -8.84 9.28 0.07
N THR A 134 -9.70 8.90 1.01
CA THR A 134 -9.87 9.59 2.31
C THR A 134 -9.53 8.72 3.52
N GLY A 135 -9.62 7.40 3.41
CA GLY A 135 -9.38 6.48 4.52
C GLY A 135 -7.94 6.48 5.03
N ARG A 136 -7.76 6.13 6.31
CA ARG A 136 -6.44 5.93 6.93
C ARG A 136 -5.92 4.52 6.62
N PRO A 137 -4.68 4.34 6.14
CA PRO A 137 -4.16 3.02 5.79
C PRO A 137 -4.15 2.07 7.01
N GLU A 138 -3.86 2.58 8.21
CA GLU A 138 -3.73 1.82 9.45
C GLU A 138 -5.01 1.09 9.87
N THR A 139 -6.18 1.46 9.32
CA THR A 139 -7.49 0.87 9.65
C THR A 139 -7.48 -0.66 9.54
N ARG A 140 -6.72 -1.25 8.59
CA ARG A 140 -6.59 -2.71 8.45
C ARG A 140 -5.85 -3.34 9.64
N LEU A 141 -4.79 -2.69 10.12
CA LEU A 141 -4.01 -3.14 11.28
C LEU A 141 -4.81 -2.98 12.58
N GLU A 142 -5.51 -1.85 12.72
CA GLU A 142 -6.37 -1.56 13.87
C GLU A 142 -7.51 -2.58 13.99
N ALA A 143 -8.10 -3.00 12.86
CA ALA A 143 -9.10 -4.08 12.84
C ALA A 143 -8.54 -5.42 13.36
N ALA A 144 -7.24 -5.66 13.19
CA ALA A 144 -6.52 -6.82 13.73
C ALA A 144 -6.00 -6.63 15.17
N GLY A 145 -6.27 -5.47 15.79
CA GLY A 145 -5.76 -5.15 17.13
C GLY A 145 -4.25 -4.92 17.19
N ILE A 146 -3.62 -4.65 16.03
CA ILE A 146 -2.18 -4.42 15.92
C ILE A 146 -1.89 -2.96 16.25
N ARG A 147 -1.09 -2.73 17.29
CA ARG A 147 -0.55 -1.41 17.64
C ARG A 147 0.90 -1.29 17.20
N LEU A 148 1.25 -0.19 16.55
CA LEU A 148 2.60 0.07 16.08
C LEU A 148 3.33 1.02 17.03
N ILE A 149 4.58 0.67 17.33
CA ILE A 149 5.59 1.58 17.83
C ILE A 149 6.18 2.30 16.61
N PRO A 150 5.96 3.63 16.46
CA PRO A 150 6.44 4.36 15.29
C PRO A 150 7.96 4.28 15.15
N ASN A 151 8.46 4.35 13.92
CA ASN A 151 9.88 4.60 13.71
C ASN A 151 10.21 5.97 14.29
N ASN A 152 11.28 6.09 15.08
CA ASN A 152 11.76 7.39 15.52
C ASN A 152 12.00 8.27 14.28
N PRO A 153 11.57 9.54 14.29
CA PRO A 153 11.92 10.47 13.23
C PRO A 153 13.44 10.66 13.30
N HIS A 154 14.16 10.10 12.33
CA HIS A 154 15.54 10.45 12.04
C HIS A 154 15.56 11.58 11.00
#